data_AF-A0A4Q5YIZ6-F1
#
_entry.id   AF-A0A4Q5YIZ6-F1
#
_cell.length_a   1.000
_cell.length_b   1.000
_cell.length_c   1.000
_cell.angle_alpha   90.00
_cell.angle_beta   90.00
_cell.angle_gamma   90.00
#
_symmetry.space_group_name_H-M   'P 1'
#
loop_
_entity.id
_entity.type
_entity.pdbx_description
1 polymer ?
#
loop_
_entity_poly.entity_id
_entity_poly.type
_entity_poly.pdbx_seq_one_letter_code
_entity_poly.pdbx_strand_id
1 'polypeptide(L)'
;MSRGGTYETKAGNISAKTLYNSADANDVGQTMTVPFSMSGSALTVNVPNGEARFEKVDNGTAPLAGVWRITGRMGEDGKVADIHQTGSRQTYKMLTGTKFQWVAIDPDKKQFSGTGGGSYTFKDGKYTENIEFFSRDNSRVGASLVFDGKLENGKWHHSGLSSKGAKIYEVWSKVK
;
A
#
# COMPACT_ATOMS: atom_id res chain seq x y z
N MET A 1 -11.99 8.70 -5.65
CA MET A 1 -11.91 7.41 -6.37
C MET A 1 -10.49 6.87 -6.27
N SER A 2 -10.30 5.55 -6.22
CA SER A 2 -8.98 4.90 -6.16
C SER A 2 -8.97 3.62 -6.99
N ARG A 3 -7.87 3.37 -7.70
CA ARG A 3 -7.65 2.20 -8.57
C ARG A 3 -6.22 1.74 -8.42
N GLY A 4 -5.99 0.43 -8.47
CA GLY A 4 -4.64 -0.10 -8.46
C GLY A 4 -4.58 -1.61 -8.69
N GLY A 5 -3.36 -2.12 -8.69
CA GLY A 5 -3.07 -3.52 -8.89
C GLY A 5 -1.59 -3.76 -9.13
N THR A 6 -1.26 -4.79 -9.90
CA THR A 6 0.12 -5.14 -10.22
C THR A 6 0.48 -4.63 -11.60
N TYR A 7 1.76 -4.40 -11.84
CA TYR A 7 2.25 -4.05 -13.16
C TYR A 7 3.59 -4.71 -13.46
N GLU A 8 3.87 -4.83 -14.75
CA GLU A 8 5.17 -5.20 -15.29
C GLU A 8 5.55 -4.22 -16.39
N THR A 9 6.85 -3.98 -16.56
CA THR A 9 7.36 -3.14 -17.65
C THR A 9 8.09 -3.97 -18.68
N LYS A 10 7.76 -3.80 -19.96
CA LYS A 10 8.47 -4.45 -21.08
C LYS A 10 8.43 -3.58 -22.32
N ALA A 11 9.59 -3.39 -22.97
CA ALA A 11 9.72 -2.69 -24.25
C ALA A 11 8.97 -1.34 -24.29
N GLY A 12 9.20 -0.46 -23.29
CA GLY A 12 8.59 0.87 -23.22
C GLY A 12 7.09 0.88 -22.87
N ASN A 13 6.53 -0.26 -22.44
CA ASN A 13 5.14 -0.37 -22.03
C ASN A 13 5.02 -0.81 -20.57
N ILE A 14 3.99 -0.29 -19.89
CA ILE A 14 3.48 -0.80 -18.62
C ILE A 14 2.28 -1.70 -18.95
N SER A 15 2.33 -2.95 -18.52
CA SER A 15 1.19 -3.87 -18.50
C SER A 15 0.66 -3.95 -17.07
N ALA A 16 -0.50 -3.38 -16.80
CA ALA A 16 -1.08 -3.27 -15.47
C ALA A 16 -2.37 -4.10 -15.35
N LYS A 17 -2.38 -5.06 -14.41
CA LYS A 17 -3.56 -5.83 -14.04
C LYS A 17 -4.27 -5.16 -12.88
N THR A 18 -5.57 -4.89 -13.05
CA THR A 18 -6.38 -4.21 -12.04
C THR A 18 -6.79 -5.20 -10.95
N LEU A 19 -6.40 -4.94 -9.70
CA LEU A 19 -6.82 -5.73 -8.53
C LEU A 19 -7.99 -5.07 -7.78
N TYR A 20 -8.14 -3.75 -7.90
CA TYR A 20 -9.28 -3.02 -7.37
C TYR A 20 -9.53 -1.74 -8.18
N ASN A 21 -10.81 -1.34 -8.25
CA ASN A 21 -11.23 -0.05 -8.73
C ASN A 21 -12.47 0.37 -7.92
N SER A 22 -12.36 1.46 -7.17
CA SER A 22 -13.41 1.95 -6.28
C SER A 22 -14.54 2.69 -7.01
N ALA A 23 -14.37 2.99 -8.30
CA ALA A 23 -15.37 3.68 -9.12
C ALA A 23 -16.12 2.71 -10.03
N ASP A 24 -15.43 1.70 -10.58
CA ASP A 24 -16.05 0.66 -11.42
C ASP A 24 -15.42 -0.72 -11.13
N ALA A 25 -16.19 -1.58 -10.46
CA ALA A 25 -15.74 -2.93 -10.12
C ALA A 25 -15.58 -3.84 -11.37
N ASN A 26 -16.16 -3.50 -12.52
CA ASN A 26 -16.05 -4.31 -13.74
C ASN A 26 -14.63 -4.33 -14.32
N ASP A 27 -13.81 -3.34 -13.97
CA ASP A 27 -12.40 -3.29 -14.33
C ASP A 27 -11.54 -4.33 -13.58
N VAL A 28 -12.01 -4.87 -12.46
CA VAL A 28 -11.22 -5.81 -11.65
C VAL A 28 -10.97 -7.10 -12.42
N GLY A 29 -9.69 -7.48 -12.50
CA GLY A 29 -9.21 -8.63 -13.27
C GLY A 29 -8.75 -8.26 -14.69
N GLN A 30 -9.11 -7.09 -15.21
CA GLN A 30 -8.70 -6.65 -16.55
C GLN A 30 -7.25 -6.13 -16.56
N THR A 31 -6.59 -6.30 -17.70
CA THR A 31 -5.24 -5.81 -17.96
C THR A 31 -5.29 -4.67 -18.97
N MET A 32 -4.59 -3.57 -18.67
CA MET A 32 -4.30 -2.50 -19.63
C MET A 32 -2.83 -2.52 -19.97
N THR A 33 -2.51 -2.25 -21.23
CA THR A 33 -1.13 -2.03 -21.68
C THR A 33 -1.03 -0.62 -22.21
N VAL A 34 -0.13 0.17 -21.64
CA VAL A 34 0.04 1.59 -21.97
C VAL A 34 1.52 1.91 -22.19
N PRO A 35 1.86 2.68 -23.23
CA PRO A 35 3.22 3.18 -23.40
C PRO A 35 3.60 4.13 -22.27
N PHE A 36 4.86 4.12 -21.87
CA PHE A 36 5.41 5.09 -20.93
C PHE A 36 6.78 5.58 -21.38
N SER A 37 7.15 6.76 -20.91
CA SER A 37 8.50 7.32 -21.05
C SER A 37 8.94 7.97 -19.75
N MET A 38 10.25 8.04 -19.56
CA MET A 38 10.88 8.69 -18.41
C MET A 38 11.89 9.72 -18.90
N SER A 39 11.90 10.89 -18.28
CA SER A 39 12.90 11.93 -18.48
C SER A 39 13.29 12.52 -17.13
N GLY A 40 14.47 12.15 -16.62
CA GLY A 40 14.88 12.52 -15.26
C GLY A 40 13.93 11.96 -14.21
N SER A 41 13.27 12.84 -13.45
CA SER A 41 12.25 12.51 -12.44
C SER A 41 10.83 12.40 -13.00
N ALA A 42 10.61 12.81 -14.23
CA ALA A 42 9.29 12.85 -14.85
C ALA A 42 8.95 11.50 -15.49
N LEU A 43 7.78 10.97 -15.15
CA LEU A 43 7.15 9.82 -15.78
C LEU A 43 5.94 10.30 -16.59
N THR A 44 5.89 9.89 -17.85
CA THR A 44 4.75 10.11 -18.73
C THR A 44 4.13 8.77 -19.11
N VAL A 45 2.81 8.63 -18.97
CA VAL A 45 2.06 7.42 -19.33
C VAL A 45 0.93 7.79 -20.30
N ASN A 46 0.92 7.14 -21.47
CA ASN A 46 -0.08 7.35 -22.50
C ASN A 46 -1.30 6.45 -22.24
N VAL A 47 -2.32 7.01 -21.60
CA VAL A 47 -3.57 6.31 -21.24
C VAL A 47 -4.63 6.54 -22.34
N PRO A 48 -5.70 5.71 -22.42
CA PRO A 48 -6.70 5.85 -23.49
C PRO A 48 -7.33 7.25 -23.62
N ASN A 49 -7.44 7.98 -22.52
CA ASN A 49 -8.09 9.29 -22.46
C ASN A 49 -7.09 10.47 -22.43
N GLY A 50 -5.82 10.24 -22.79
CA GLY A 50 -4.80 11.28 -22.88
C GLY A 50 -3.48 10.88 -22.22
N GLU A 51 -2.83 11.84 -21.58
CA GLU A 51 -1.50 11.65 -21.00
C GLU A 51 -1.54 11.91 -19.49
N ALA A 52 -1.00 10.96 -18.71
CA ALA A 52 -0.80 11.13 -17.28
C ALA A 52 0.68 11.42 -17.02
N ARG A 53 0.95 12.53 -16.31
CA ARG A 53 2.30 12.97 -15.93
C ARG A 53 2.49 12.87 -14.43
N PHE A 54 3.62 12.32 -14.00
CA PHE A 54 3.99 12.17 -12.61
C PHE A 54 5.42 12.65 -12.38
N GLU A 55 5.66 13.24 -11.21
CA GLU A 55 7.00 13.56 -10.73
C GLU A 55 7.39 12.60 -9.62
N LYS A 56 8.63 12.12 -9.65
CA LYS A 56 9.18 11.26 -8.61
C LYS A 56 9.24 12.01 -7.27
N VAL A 57 8.55 11.48 -6.25
CA VAL A 57 8.42 12.13 -4.94
C VAL A 57 9.62 11.92 -4.01
N ASP A 58 10.30 10.77 -4.10
CA ASP A 58 11.54 10.47 -3.38
C ASP A 58 12.28 9.28 -4.02
N ASN A 59 13.47 8.95 -3.50
CA ASN A 59 14.33 7.91 -4.06
C ASN A 59 14.05 6.48 -3.57
N GLY A 60 13.10 6.26 -2.65
CA GLY A 60 12.71 4.92 -2.22
C GLY A 60 13.79 4.17 -1.42
N THR A 61 14.71 4.86 -0.75
CA THR A 61 15.88 4.25 -0.08
C THR A 61 15.74 4.06 1.43
N ALA A 62 14.56 4.31 2.01
CA ALA A 62 14.34 4.11 3.44
C ALA A 62 14.32 2.62 3.82
N PRO A 63 14.62 2.25 5.08
CA PRO A 63 14.66 0.85 5.50
C PRO A 63 13.36 0.06 5.25
N LEU A 64 12.21 0.73 5.36
CA LEU A 64 10.89 0.12 5.09
C LEU A 64 10.45 0.23 3.62
N ALA A 65 11.25 0.82 2.73
CA ALA A 65 10.84 1.03 1.35
C ALA A 65 10.57 -0.32 0.62
N GLY A 66 9.44 -0.36 -0.07
CA GLY A 66 8.95 -1.51 -0.81
C GLY A 66 7.46 -1.75 -0.64
N VAL A 67 6.99 -2.85 -1.22
CA VAL A 67 5.61 -3.31 -1.09
C VAL A 67 5.56 -4.45 -0.08
N TRP A 68 4.66 -4.36 0.87
CA TRP A 68 4.50 -5.30 1.97
C TRP A 68 3.10 -5.87 1.97
N ARG A 69 2.95 -7.17 2.20
CA ARG A 69 1.65 -7.84 2.40
C ARG A 69 1.54 -8.27 3.86
N ILE A 70 0.37 -8.08 4.46
CA ILE A 70 0.14 -8.55 5.83
C ILE A 70 0.15 -10.08 5.84
N THR A 71 0.93 -10.66 6.74
CA THR A 71 1.12 -12.11 6.88
C THR A 71 0.86 -12.62 8.28
N GLY A 72 0.69 -11.75 9.26
CA GLY A 72 0.27 -12.13 10.60
C GLY A 72 -0.40 -10.97 11.32
N ARG A 73 -1.27 -11.28 12.28
CA ARG A 73 -1.99 -10.27 13.07
C ARG A 73 -2.35 -10.82 14.45
N MET A 74 -2.35 -9.94 15.43
CA MET A 74 -2.86 -10.24 16.78
C MET A 74 -4.38 -10.45 16.77
N GLY A 75 -4.81 -11.59 17.32
CA GLY A 75 -6.19 -11.91 17.59
C GLY A 75 -6.71 -11.29 18.89
N GLU A 76 -7.98 -11.56 19.20
CA GLU A 76 -8.61 -11.09 20.45
C GLU A 76 -7.98 -11.71 21.70
N ASP A 77 -7.35 -12.88 21.57
CA ASP A 77 -6.59 -13.57 22.62
C ASP A 77 -5.21 -12.94 22.89
N GLY A 78 -4.85 -11.88 22.16
CA GLY A 78 -3.57 -11.18 22.28
C GLY A 78 -2.39 -11.90 21.62
N LYS A 79 -2.62 -13.04 20.94
CA LYS A 79 -1.57 -13.78 20.25
C LYS A 79 -1.51 -13.42 18.79
N VAL A 80 -0.30 -13.37 18.23
CA VAL A 80 -0.10 -13.19 16.80
C VAL A 80 -0.33 -14.52 16.09
N ALA A 81 -1.29 -14.53 15.17
CA ALA A 81 -1.56 -15.66 14.29
C ALA A 81 -1.15 -15.32 12.84
N ASP A 82 -0.70 -16.34 12.10
CA ASP A 82 -0.41 -16.19 10.67
C ASP A 82 -1.71 -16.02 9.87
N ILE A 83 -1.67 -15.14 8.88
CA ILE A 83 -2.73 -14.93 7.90
C ILE A 83 -2.41 -15.79 6.69
N HIS A 84 -3.27 -16.76 6.40
CA HIS A 84 -3.11 -17.63 5.23
C HIS A 84 -3.25 -16.84 3.92
N GLN A 85 -2.32 -17.08 2.98
CA GLN A 85 -2.17 -16.26 1.77
C GLN A 85 -2.93 -16.79 0.55
N THR A 86 -3.64 -17.92 0.67
CA THR A 86 -4.43 -18.53 -0.43
C THR A 86 -5.81 -17.91 -0.59
N GLY A 87 -6.28 -17.14 0.40
CA GLY A 87 -7.52 -16.38 0.28
C GLY A 87 -7.37 -15.20 -0.69
N SER A 88 -8.50 -14.78 -1.25
CA SER A 88 -8.59 -13.64 -2.16
C SER A 88 -8.32 -12.30 -1.46
N ARG A 89 -8.62 -12.21 -0.16
CA ARG A 89 -8.39 -11.00 0.64
C ARG A 89 -6.91 -10.66 0.70
N GLN A 90 -6.62 -9.41 0.36
CA GLN A 90 -5.27 -8.89 0.31
C GLN A 90 -5.23 -7.55 1.04
N THR A 91 -4.19 -7.34 1.83
CA THR A 91 -3.88 -6.03 2.39
C THR A 91 -2.41 -5.75 2.14
N TYR A 92 -2.16 -4.66 1.45
CA TYR A 92 -0.81 -4.20 1.12
C TYR A 92 -0.51 -2.90 1.83
N LYS A 93 0.77 -2.69 2.15
CA LYS A 93 1.34 -1.38 2.46
C LYS A 93 2.49 -1.12 1.50
N MET A 94 2.40 -0.04 0.75
CA MET A 94 3.44 0.46 -0.15
C MET A 94 4.14 1.60 0.56
N LEU A 95 5.45 1.51 0.72
CA LEU A 95 6.26 2.55 1.33
C LEU A 95 7.38 2.95 0.37
N THR A 96 7.61 4.25 0.24
CA THR A 96 8.75 4.83 -0.44
C THR A 96 9.79 5.27 0.61
N GLY A 97 10.63 6.26 0.32
CA GLY A 97 11.51 6.88 1.30
C GLY A 97 10.77 7.66 2.39
N THR A 98 9.68 8.35 2.01
CA THR A 98 8.99 9.30 2.88
C THR A 98 7.47 9.15 2.89
N LYS A 99 6.90 8.39 1.94
CA LYS A 99 5.46 8.22 1.78
C LYS A 99 5.04 6.78 2.02
N PHE A 100 3.83 6.61 2.50
CA PHE A 100 3.20 5.30 2.64
C PHE A 100 1.75 5.36 2.15
N GLN A 101 1.26 4.21 1.71
CA GLN A 101 -0.14 3.96 1.46
C GLN A 101 -0.45 2.50 1.81
N TRP A 102 -1.54 2.26 2.51
CA TRP A 102 -2.09 0.91 2.66
C TRP A 102 -3.40 0.77 1.89
N VAL A 103 -3.74 -0.44 1.48
CA VAL A 103 -4.97 -0.76 0.77
C VAL A 103 -5.47 -2.15 1.14
N ALA A 104 -6.78 -2.29 1.37
CA ALA A 104 -7.43 -3.55 1.71
C ALA A 104 -8.49 -3.90 0.65
N ILE A 105 -8.36 -5.07 0.02
CA ILE A 105 -9.12 -5.47 -1.17
C ILE A 105 -9.45 -6.98 -1.14
N ASP A 106 -10.42 -7.37 -1.94
CA ASP A 106 -10.76 -8.76 -2.26
C ASP A 106 -11.05 -8.84 -3.77
N PRO A 107 -10.03 -9.11 -4.61
CA PRO A 107 -10.16 -9.05 -6.06
C PRO A 107 -11.19 -10.05 -6.62
N ASP A 108 -11.30 -11.25 -6.03
CA ASP A 108 -12.25 -12.27 -6.46
C ASP A 108 -13.69 -11.82 -6.25
N LYS A 109 -13.94 -11.10 -5.14
CA LYS A 109 -15.24 -10.46 -4.87
C LYS A 109 -15.37 -9.07 -5.48
N LYS A 110 -14.35 -8.61 -6.22
CA LYS A 110 -14.25 -7.26 -6.78
C LYS A 110 -14.48 -6.16 -5.73
N GLN A 111 -14.09 -6.41 -4.49
CA GLN A 111 -14.40 -5.56 -3.35
C GLN A 111 -13.21 -4.69 -2.96
N PHE A 112 -13.45 -3.38 -2.84
CA PHE A 112 -12.52 -2.43 -2.25
C PHE A 112 -12.99 -2.10 -0.82
N SER A 113 -12.17 -2.39 0.18
CA SER A 113 -12.51 -2.15 1.61
C SER A 113 -12.03 -0.81 2.13
N GLY A 114 -10.95 -0.26 1.56
CA GLY A 114 -10.44 1.06 1.91
C GLY A 114 -8.94 1.23 1.67
N THR A 115 -8.50 2.48 1.73
CA THR A 115 -7.10 2.87 1.62
C THR A 115 -6.83 4.10 2.49
N GLY A 116 -5.61 4.24 2.97
CA GLY A 116 -5.14 5.44 3.65
C GLY A 116 -3.65 5.59 3.46
N GLY A 117 -3.13 6.79 3.68
CA GLY A 117 -1.73 7.07 3.44
C GLY A 117 -1.34 8.50 3.78
N GLY A 118 -0.08 8.80 3.53
CA GLY A 118 0.53 10.09 3.78
C GLY A 118 2.04 9.95 3.91
N SER A 119 2.64 10.73 4.80
CA SER A 119 4.07 10.67 5.10
C SER A 119 4.38 9.78 6.29
N TYR A 120 5.59 9.23 6.34
CA TYR A 120 6.04 8.46 7.48
C TYR A 120 7.51 8.71 7.82
N THR A 121 7.88 8.36 9.05
CA THR A 121 9.28 8.22 9.46
C THR A 121 9.50 6.87 10.12
N PHE A 122 10.68 6.29 9.93
CA PHE A 122 11.12 5.11 10.67
C PHE A 122 12.49 5.35 11.30
N LYS A 123 12.51 5.61 12.60
CA LYS A 123 13.72 5.99 13.35
C LYS A 123 13.67 5.41 14.75
N ASP A 124 14.80 4.90 15.26
CA ASP A 124 14.94 4.40 16.64
C ASP A 124 13.86 3.37 17.03
N GLY A 125 13.49 2.48 16.09
CA GLY A 125 12.45 1.48 16.29
C GLY A 125 11.02 2.02 16.30
N LYS A 126 10.81 3.30 15.98
CA LYS A 126 9.49 3.94 15.90
C LYS A 126 9.10 4.19 14.45
N TYR A 127 7.92 3.71 14.09
CA TYR A 127 7.25 3.98 12.83
C TYR A 127 6.13 4.99 13.08
N THR A 128 6.26 6.20 12.53
CA THR A 128 5.26 7.28 12.72
C THR A 128 4.58 7.55 11.39
N GLU A 129 3.26 7.44 11.36
CA GLU A 129 2.41 7.76 10.20
C GLU A 129 1.75 9.14 10.41
N ASN A 130 1.88 10.03 9.43
CA ASN A 130 1.11 11.26 9.34
C ASN A 130 0.02 11.08 8.28
N ILE A 131 -1.23 11.08 8.70
CA ILE A 131 -2.36 10.73 7.84
C ILE A 131 -2.73 11.92 6.95
N GLU A 132 -2.50 11.79 5.64
CA GLU A 132 -2.83 12.81 4.63
C GLU A 132 -4.15 12.47 3.92
N PHE A 133 -4.53 11.20 3.85
CA PHE A 133 -5.83 10.75 3.35
C PHE A 133 -6.28 9.43 3.99
N PHE A 134 -7.59 9.25 4.12
CA PHE A 134 -8.17 7.99 4.58
C PHE A 134 -9.59 7.78 4.05
N SER A 135 -9.78 6.83 3.13
CA SER A 135 -11.03 6.66 2.39
C SER A 135 -12.25 6.25 3.22
N ARG A 136 -12.05 5.72 4.45
CA ARG A 136 -13.15 5.28 5.31
C ARG A 136 -13.54 6.30 6.37
N ASP A 137 -12.65 7.25 6.67
CA ASP A 137 -12.85 8.20 7.76
C ASP A 137 -11.94 9.42 7.58
N ASN A 138 -12.47 10.46 6.93
CA ASN A 138 -11.74 11.70 6.67
C ASN A 138 -11.44 12.50 7.95
N SER A 139 -12.13 12.24 9.07
CA SER A 139 -11.86 12.94 10.34
C SER A 139 -10.48 12.65 10.91
N ARG A 140 -9.78 11.63 10.37
CA ARG A 140 -8.43 11.23 10.78
C ARG A 140 -7.31 11.97 10.06
N VAL A 141 -7.62 12.76 9.02
CA VAL A 141 -6.59 13.53 8.30
C VAL A 141 -5.96 14.54 9.25
N GLY A 142 -4.63 14.65 9.20
CA GLY A 142 -3.82 15.47 10.12
C GLY A 142 -3.45 14.76 11.43
N ALA A 143 -3.99 13.57 11.71
CA ALA A 143 -3.54 12.79 12.86
C ALA A 143 -2.13 12.23 12.64
N SER A 144 -1.36 12.14 13.73
CA SER A 144 -0.08 11.44 13.77
C SER A 144 -0.21 10.20 14.66
N LEU A 145 0.17 9.04 14.12
CA LEU A 145 0.10 7.76 14.82
C LEU A 145 1.52 7.20 14.98
N VAL A 146 1.90 6.87 16.21
CA VAL A 146 3.23 6.34 16.53
C VAL A 146 3.10 4.86 16.89
N PHE A 147 3.91 4.05 16.23
CA PHE A 147 3.96 2.60 16.39
C PHE A 147 5.39 2.15 16.71
N ASP A 148 5.50 1.03 17.39
CA ASP A 148 6.71 0.25 17.44
C ASP A 148 6.89 -0.50 16.11
N GLY A 149 8.12 -0.47 15.59
CA GLY A 149 8.47 -1.10 14.33
C GLY A 149 9.82 -1.80 14.41
N LYS A 150 9.88 -3.05 13.94
CA LYS A 150 11.11 -3.85 13.94
C LYS A 150 11.21 -4.69 12.67
N LEU A 151 12.37 -4.65 12.02
CA LEU A 151 12.69 -5.53 10.89
C LEU A 151 13.47 -6.73 11.41
N GLU A 152 12.91 -7.93 11.25
CA GLU A 152 13.52 -9.19 11.67
C GLU A 152 13.27 -10.28 10.64
N ASN A 153 14.33 -10.99 10.22
CA ASN A 153 14.23 -12.13 9.30
C ASN A 153 13.43 -11.82 8.01
N GLY A 154 13.58 -10.61 7.47
CA GLY A 154 12.86 -10.15 6.28
C GLY A 154 11.38 -9.84 6.49
N LYS A 155 10.90 -9.85 7.74
CA LYS A 155 9.55 -9.44 8.14
C LYS A 155 9.59 -8.12 8.90
N TRP A 156 8.54 -7.33 8.74
CA TRP A 156 8.31 -6.12 9.50
C TRP A 156 7.24 -6.36 10.55
N HIS A 157 7.64 -6.25 11.82
CA HIS A 157 6.76 -6.28 12.98
C HIS A 157 6.32 -4.86 13.31
N HIS A 158 5.01 -4.64 13.30
CA HIS A 158 4.35 -3.34 13.44
C HIS A 158 3.33 -3.44 14.58
N SER A 159 3.52 -2.71 15.68
CA SER A 159 2.64 -2.79 16.84
C SER A 159 2.43 -1.44 17.52
N GLY A 160 1.36 -1.33 18.30
CA GLY A 160 1.01 -0.09 19.00
C GLY A 160 -0.49 0.06 19.14
N LEU A 161 -0.98 1.30 19.11
CA LEU A 161 -2.41 1.60 19.19
C LEU A 161 -2.91 2.06 17.83
N SER A 162 -4.00 1.45 17.38
CA SER A 162 -4.73 1.94 16.21
C SER A 162 -5.28 3.34 16.45
N SER A 163 -5.74 3.97 15.37
CA SER A 163 -6.44 5.26 15.42
C SER A 163 -7.58 5.31 16.45
N LYS A 164 -8.24 4.18 16.74
CA LYS A 164 -9.32 4.04 17.71
C LYS A 164 -8.86 3.66 19.12
N GLY A 165 -7.56 3.63 19.39
CA GLY A 165 -6.99 3.27 20.69
C GLY A 165 -6.89 1.76 20.94
N ALA A 166 -7.34 0.90 20.02
CA ALA A 166 -7.21 -0.55 20.17
C ALA A 166 -5.76 -1.00 19.91
N LYS A 167 -5.24 -1.90 20.75
CA LYS A 167 -3.91 -2.52 20.54
C LYS A 167 -3.88 -3.29 19.23
N ILE A 168 -2.78 -3.14 18.50
CA ILE A 168 -2.49 -3.89 17.28
C ILE A 168 -1.10 -4.51 17.35
N TYR A 169 -0.97 -5.66 16.71
CA TYR A 169 0.31 -6.21 16.30
C TYR A 169 0.06 -6.84 14.92
N GLU A 170 0.85 -6.43 13.95
CA GLU A 170 0.81 -6.90 12.57
C GLU A 170 2.21 -7.32 12.15
N VAL A 171 2.27 -8.41 11.38
CA VAL A 171 3.51 -8.89 10.77
C VAL A 171 3.35 -8.78 9.27
N TRP A 172 4.29 -8.11 8.63
CA TRP A 172 4.28 -7.81 7.21
C TRP A 172 5.46 -8.48 6.52
N SER A 173 5.21 -9.13 5.39
CA SER A 173 6.26 -9.72 4.56
C SER A 173 6.41 -8.94 3.26
N LYS A 174 7.65 -8.75 2.81
CA LYS A 174 7.93 -8.04 1.56
C LYS A 174 7.40 -8.84 0.36
N VAL A 175 6.69 -8.18 -0.54
CA VAL A 175 6.27 -8.75 -1.82
C VAL A 175 7.51 -8.84 -2.72
N LYS A 176 7.71 -9.99 -3.35
CA LYS A 176 8.80 -10.24 -4.30
C LYS A 176 8.32 -10.04 -5.72
#